data_AF-A0A9N8KWN1-F1
#
_entry.id   AF-A0A9N8KWN1-F1
#
_cell.length_a   1.000
_cell.length_b   1.000
_cell.length_c   1.000
_cell.angle_alpha   90.00
_cell.angle_beta   90.00
_cell.angle_gamma   90.00
#
_symmetry.space_group_name_H-M   'P 1'
#
loop_
_entity.id
_entity.type
_entity.pdbx_description
1 polymer ?
#
loop_
_entity_poly.entity_id
_entity_poly.type
_entity_poly.pdbx_seq_one_letter_code
_entity_poly.pdbx_strand_id
1 'polypeptide(L)'
;MTFQDIPIADLTHLHFSFGYVTPESFEIAPMDDLDMDLFTEMAKLKDDNAGLKVIVALGGWTFNDNNTATQPVFHDIVSSASARGTFITNLLNFLQEYGYDGVDFDWGES
;
A
#
# COMPACT_ATOMS: atom_id res chain seq x y z
N MET A 1 -4.20 16.83 -10.50
CA MET A 1 -4.27 17.01 -9.04
C MET A 1 -2.89 16.66 -8.52
N THR A 2 -2.29 17.56 -7.75
CA THR A 2 -1.03 17.35 -7.05
C THR A 2 -1.31 17.08 -5.59
N PHE A 3 -0.33 16.62 -4.80
CA PHE A 3 -0.50 16.43 -3.37
C PHE A 3 -0.93 17.71 -2.63
N GLN A 4 -0.57 18.89 -3.15
CA GLN A 4 -0.95 20.19 -2.57
C GLN A 4 -2.44 20.51 -2.74
N ASP A 5 -3.14 19.84 -3.66
CA ASP A 5 -4.57 20.06 -3.88
C ASP A 5 -5.45 19.26 -2.90
N ILE A 6 -4.85 18.40 -2.06
CA ILE A 6 -5.57 17.57 -1.09
C ILE A 6 -5.96 18.44 0.11
N PRO A 7 -7.26 18.50 0.51
CA PRO A 7 -7.72 19.32 1.63
C PRO A 7 -7.41 18.65 2.99
N ILE A 8 -6.11 18.45 3.26
CA ILE A 8 -5.61 17.67 4.40
C ILE A 8 -6.06 18.17 5.77
N ALA A 9 -6.37 19.47 5.90
CA ALA A 9 -6.86 20.05 7.16
C ALA A 9 -8.23 19.50 7.58
N ASP A 10 -9.02 19.00 6.62
CA ASP A 10 -10.36 18.47 6.85
C ASP A 10 -10.37 16.93 6.97
N LEU A 11 -9.20 16.28 6.89
CA LEU A 11 -9.07 14.82 6.90
C LEU A 11 -8.52 14.30 8.23
N THR A 12 -9.02 13.12 8.63
CA THR A 12 -8.45 12.35 9.75
C THR A 12 -7.59 11.20 9.26
N HIS A 13 -7.96 10.60 8.12
CA HIS A 13 -7.27 9.49 7.49
C HIS A 13 -7.17 9.77 6.00
N LEU A 14 -6.01 9.45 5.42
CA LEU A 14 -5.73 9.58 4.00
C LEU A 14 -5.15 8.26 3.51
N HIS A 15 -5.79 7.67 2.51
CA HIS A 15 -5.36 6.40 1.91
C HIS A 15 -4.59 6.67 0.62
N PHE A 16 -3.40 6.07 0.50
CA PHE A 16 -2.66 5.99 -0.76
C PHE A 16 -3.11 4.73 -1.51
N SER A 17 -3.84 4.92 -2.60
CA SER A 17 -4.39 3.84 -3.42
C SER A 17 -3.73 3.88 -4.81
N PHE A 18 -2.85 2.94 -5.18
CA PHE A 18 -2.48 1.72 -4.44
C PHE A 18 -0.97 1.52 -4.36
N GLY A 19 -0.54 0.88 -3.26
CA GLY A 19 0.71 0.11 -3.24
C GLY A 19 0.44 -1.31 -3.74
N TYR A 20 1.37 -1.87 -4.49
CA TYR A 20 1.31 -3.25 -4.97
C TYR A 20 2.10 -4.16 -4.04
N VAL A 21 1.69 -5.42 -3.98
CA VAL A 21 2.48 -6.50 -3.40
C VAL A 21 3.09 -7.31 -4.54
N THR A 22 4.41 -7.40 -4.59
CA THR A 22 5.13 -8.11 -5.64
C THR A 22 4.86 -9.62 -5.56
N PRO A 23 4.69 -10.31 -6.70
CA PRO A 23 4.61 -11.76 -6.72
C PRO A 23 5.87 -12.40 -6.14
N GLU A 24 5.70 -13.52 -5.43
CA GLU A 24 6.76 -14.33 -4.80
C GLU A 24 7.52 -13.65 -3.65
N SER A 25 8.05 -12.43 -3.81
CA SER A 25 8.82 -11.75 -2.75
C SER A 25 7.93 -11.09 -1.69
N PHE A 26 6.67 -10.78 -2.04
CA PHE A 26 5.70 -10.09 -1.18
C PHE A 26 6.21 -8.74 -0.64
N GLU A 27 7.00 -8.03 -1.43
CA GLU A 27 7.47 -6.68 -1.12
C GLU A 27 6.40 -5.65 -1.52
N ILE A 28 6.35 -4.53 -0.80
CA ILE A 28 5.45 -3.43 -1.17
C ILE A 28 6.19 -2.55 -2.16
N ALA A 29 5.58 -2.33 -3.32
CA ALA A 29 6.13 -1.57 -4.43
C ALA A 29 5.10 -0.58 -4.97
N PRO A 30 5.50 0.48 -5.67
CA PRO A 30 4.59 1.32 -6.42
C PRO A 30 3.99 0.52 -7.58
N MET A 31 2.94 1.05 -8.18
CA MET A 31 2.44 0.53 -9.47
C MET A 31 3.52 0.67 -10.54
N ASP A 32 3.38 -0.09 -11.62
CA ASP A 32 4.22 0.07 -12.80
C ASP A 32 4.24 1.55 -13.25
N ASP A 33 5.42 2.02 -13.68
CA ASP A 33 5.69 3.40 -14.11
C ASP A 33 5.56 4.50 -13.03
N LEU A 34 5.44 4.13 -11.75
CA LEU A 34 5.45 5.07 -10.63
C LEU A 34 6.76 4.97 -9.81
N ASP A 35 7.16 6.08 -9.18
CA ASP A 35 8.37 6.16 -8.36
C ASP A 35 8.09 5.81 -6.88
N MET A 36 9.05 5.20 -6.21
CA MET A 36 9.06 4.98 -4.75
C MET A 36 8.92 6.29 -3.97
N ASP A 37 9.42 7.40 -4.52
CA ASP A 37 9.38 8.72 -3.88
C ASP A 37 7.95 9.17 -3.56
N LEU A 38 6.95 8.70 -4.31
CA LEU A 38 5.53 8.99 -4.05
C LEU A 38 5.08 8.57 -2.66
N PHE A 39 5.62 7.45 -2.14
CA PHE A 39 5.27 7.02 -0.79
C PHE A 39 5.74 8.02 0.26
N THR A 40 6.95 8.55 0.10
CA THR A 40 7.52 9.56 0.98
C THR A 40 6.78 10.89 0.85
N GLU A 41 6.46 11.32 -0.37
CA GLU A 41 5.72 12.56 -0.60
C GLU A 41 4.34 12.53 0.05
N MET A 42 3.64 11.40 -0.05
CA MET A 42 2.35 11.22 0.59
C MET A 42 2.44 11.30 2.12
N ALA A 43 3.43 10.65 2.72
CA ALA A 43 3.61 10.66 4.18
C ALA A 43 3.94 12.05 4.73
N LYS A 44 4.65 12.89 3.96
CA LYS A 44 4.99 14.28 4.32
C LYS A 44 3.77 15.19 4.49
N LEU A 45 2.61 14.83 3.95
CA LEU A 45 1.37 15.60 4.16
C LEU A 45 0.95 15.69 5.64
N LYS A 46 1.50 14.82 6.50
CA LYS A 46 1.32 14.91 7.95
C LYS A 46 2.01 16.12 8.57
N ASP A 47 3.01 16.72 7.91
CA ASP A 47 3.69 17.92 8.40
C ASP A 47 2.73 19.11 8.50
N ASP A 48 1.72 19.14 7.63
CA ASP A 48 0.71 20.19 7.56
C ASP A 48 -0.57 19.85 8.37
N ASN A 49 -0.72 18.61 8.83
CA ASN A 49 -1.76 18.18 9.76
C ASN A 49 -1.25 17.04 10.67
N ALA A 50 -0.75 17.39 11.85
CA ALA A 50 -0.19 16.42 12.81
C ALA A 50 -1.19 15.37 13.31
N GLY A 51 -2.50 15.59 13.14
CA GLY A 51 -3.55 14.61 13.47
C GLY A 51 -3.84 13.61 12.34
N LEU A 52 -3.33 13.84 11.14
CA LEU A 52 -3.59 13.02 9.96
C LEU A 52 -2.92 11.65 10.08
N LYS A 53 -3.68 10.60 9.75
CA LYS A 53 -3.16 9.24 9.58
C LYS A 53 -3.03 8.92 8.10
N VAL A 54 -1.84 8.47 7.69
CA VAL A 54 -1.58 8.06 6.31
C VAL A 54 -1.55 6.54 6.24
N ILE A 55 -2.39 5.96 5.38
CA ILE A 55 -2.62 4.52 5.25
C ILE A 55 -2.26 4.10 3.83
N VAL A 56 -1.54 3.00 3.66
CA VAL A 56 -1.32 2.42 2.32
C VAL A 56 -2.44 1.42 2.05
N ALA A 57 -3.15 1.59 0.94
CA ALA A 57 -4.07 0.57 0.45
C ALA A 57 -3.29 -0.37 -0.47
N LEU A 58 -3.30 -1.67 -0.15
CA LEU A 58 -2.66 -2.71 -0.94
C LEU A 58 -3.70 -3.48 -1.75
N GLY A 59 -3.43 -3.67 -3.04
CA GLY A 59 -4.30 -4.45 -3.92
C GLY A 59 -4.94 -3.59 -5.00
N GLY A 60 -6.27 -3.58 -5.02
CA GLY A 60 -7.09 -2.93 -6.04
C GLY A 60 -7.39 -3.85 -7.23
N TRP A 61 -8.04 -3.31 -8.26
CA TRP A 61 -8.59 -4.11 -9.37
C TRP A 61 -7.56 -4.99 -10.09
N THR A 62 -6.30 -4.53 -10.21
CA THR A 62 -5.21 -5.29 -10.84
C THR A 62 -4.93 -6.65 -10.19
N PHE A 63 -5.29 -6.82 -8.92
CA PHE A 63 -5.17 -8.09 -8.20
C PHE A 63 -6.35 -9.04 -8.44
N ASN A 64 -7.36 -8.61 -9.20
CA ASN A 64 -8.53 -9.41 -9.56
C ASN A 64 -8.52 -9.82 -11.06
N ASP A 65 -7.63 -9.24 -11.87
CA ASP A 65 -7.58 -9.51 -13.30
C ASP A 65 -7.11 -10.95 -13.59
N ASN A 66 -7.94 -11.70 -14.32
CA ASN A 66 -7.69 -13.11 -14.64
C ASN A 66 -6.41 -13.31 -15.46
N ASN A 67 -5.64 -14.35 -15.11
CA ASN A 67 -4.42 -14.77 -15.79
C ASN A 67 -3.29 -13.73 -15.73
N THR A 68 -3.21 -12.96 -14.64
CA THR A 68 -2.12 -12.02 -14.36
C THR A 68 -1.21 -12.55 -13.25
N ALA A 69 0.01 -12.03 -13.16
CA ALA A 69 0.95 -12.39 -12.10
C ALA A 69 0.52 -11.89 -10.71
N THR A 70 -0.30 -10.83 -10.66
CA THR A 70 -0.83 -10.23 -9.43
C THR A 70 -2.04 -10.96 -8.87
N GLN A 71 -2.82 -11.64 -9.72
CA GLN A 71 -4.02 -12.38 -9.31
C GLN A 71 -3.82 -13.33 -8.12
N PRO A 72 -2.80 -14.22 -8.10
CA PRO A 72 -2.66 -15.19 -7.02
C PRO A 72 -2.03 -14.59 -5.75
N VAL A 73 -1.51 -13.35 -5.77
CA VAL A 73 -0.60 -12.86 -4.72
C VAL A 73 -1.23 -12.90 -3.32
N PHE A 74 -2.45 -12.41 -3.15
CA PHE A 74 -3.11 -12.46 -1.83
C PHE A 74 -3.42 -13.89 -1.40
N HIS A 75 -3.79 -14.77 -2.34
CA HIS A 75 -3.97 -16.19 -2.07
C HIS A 75 -2.66 -16.85 -1.61
N ASP A 76 -1.56 -16.59 -2.30
CA ASP A 76 -0.23 -17.14 -2.01
C ASP A 76 0.27 -16.67 -0.65
N ILE A 77 0.06 -15.40 -0.30
CA ILE A 77 0.36 -14.85 1.02
C ILE A 77 -0.38 -15.65 2.09
N VAL A 78 -1.70 -15.83 1.96
CA VAL A 78 -2.49 -16.49 3.01
C VAL A 78 -2.37 -18.02 3.01
N SER A 79 -1.85 -18.63 1.96
CA SER A 79 -1.76 -20.09 1.77
C SER A 79 -0.91 -20.80 2.84
N SER A 80 0.09 -20.12 3.42
CA SER A 80 0.99 -20.72 4.40
C SER A 80 1.42 -19.72 5.49
N ALA A 81 1.77 -20.25 6.67
CA ALA A 81 2.28 -19.41 7.76
C ALA A 81 3.61 -18.74 7.40
N SER A 82 4.45 -19.40 6.61
CA SER A 82 5.73 -18.86 6.15
C SER A 82 5.50 -17.67 5.21
N ALA A 83 4.62 -17.81 4.22
CA ALA A 83 4.29 -16.74 3.27
C ALA A 83 3.69 -15.52 3.98
N ARG A 84 2.71 -15.74 4.88
CA ARG A 84 2.17 -14.67 5.73
C ARG A 84 3.25 -13.98 6.56
N GLY A 85 4.19 -14.74 7.13
CA GLY A 85 5.29 -14.20 7.92
C GLY A 85 6.24 -13.31 7.13
N THR A 86 6.59 -13.71 5.90
CA THR A 86 7.38 -12.89 4.98
C THR A 86 6.65 -11.59 4.65
N PHE A 87 5.39 -11.67 4.24
CA PHE A 87 4.58 -10.49 3.90
C PHE A 87 4.45 -9.51 5.08
N ILE A 88 4.13 -10.01 6.29
CA ILE A 88 4.02 -9.18 7.49
C ILE A 88 5.35 -8.46 7.78
N THR A 89 6.48 -9.16 7.62
CA THR A 89 7.81 -8.57 7.83
C THR A 89 8.08 -7.43 6.85
N ASN A 90 7.82 -7.67 5.56
CA ASN A 90 8.00 -6.66 4.52
C ASN A 90 7.07 -5.46 4.72
N LEU A 91 5.81 -5.71 5.07
CA LEU A 91 4.82 -4.67 5.35
C LEU A 91 5.26 -3.79 6.53
N LEU A 92 5.68 -4.37 7.65
CA LEU A 92 6.13 -3.59 8.81
C LEU A 92 7.36 -2.75 8.48
N ASN A 93 8.31 -3.30 7.71
CA ASN A 93 9.48 -2.56 7.24
C ASN A 93 9.06 -1.38 6.35
N PHE A 94 8.16 -1.59 5.39
CA PHE A 94 7.62 -0.53 4.53
C PHE A 94 6.94 0.57 5.35
N LEU A 95 6.04 0.21 6.28
CA LEU A 95 5.34 1.18 7.12
C LEU A 95 6.32 2.04 7.93
N GLN A 96 7.36 1.41 8.47
CA GLN A 96 8.40 2.10 9.23
C GLN A 96 9.28 3.00 8.34
N GLU A 97 9.70 2.51 7.18
CA GLU A 97 10.60 3.19 6.26
C GLU A 97 9.96 4.46 5.67
N TYR A 98 8.72 4.35 5.21
CA TYR A 98 8.01 5.46 4.57
C TYR A 98 7.12 6.27 5.51
N GLY A 99 7.04 5.88 6.79
CA GLY A 99 6.31 6.62 7.81
C GLY A 99 4.79 6.52 7.70
N TYR A 100 4.26 5.37 7.29
CA TYR A 100 2.82 5.12 7.22
C TYR A 100 2.27 4.66 8.57
N ASP A 101 1.05 5.08 8.90
CA ASP A 101 0.38 4.78 10.17
C ASP A 101 -0.42 3.47 10.14
N GLY A 102 -0.62 2.88 8.97
CA GLY A 102 -1.38 1.64 8.83
C GLY A 102 -1.48 1.13 7.40
N VAL A 103 -2.18 0.01 7.25
CA VAL A 103 -2.47 -0.65 5.98
C VAL A 103 -3.98 -0.86 5.83
N ASP A 104 -4.45 -0.76 4.61
CA ASP A 104 -5.77 -1.14 4.15
C ASP A 104 -5.61 -2.25 3.08
N PHE A 105 -6.49 -3.25 3.09
CA PHE A 105 -6.42 -4.39 2.17
C PHE A 105 -7.60 -4.34 1.22
N ASP A 106 -7.35 -3.97 -0.02
CA ASP A 106 -8.34 -3.98 -1.10
C ASP A 106 -8.16 -5.25 -1.93
N TRP A 107 -8.64 -6.36 -1.36
CA TRP A 107 -8.65 -7.68 -2.00
C TRP A 107 -10.10 -8.04 -2.37
N GLY A 108 -10.38 -8.07 -3.68
CA GLY A 108 -11.64 -8.54 -4.23
C GLY A 108 -11.61 -10.04 -4.54
N GLU A 109 -12.76 -10.69 -4.48
CA GLU A 109 -12.96 -12.01 -5.08
C GLU A 109 -13.91 -11.86 -6.27
N SER A 110 -13.47 -12.31 -7.44
CA SER A 110 -14.30 -12.49 -8.64
C SER A 110 -14.38 -13.96 -9.02
#